data_AF-A0A1Y3KVM7-F1
#
_entry.id   AF-A0A1Y3KVM7-F1
#
_cell.length_a   1.000
_cell.length_b   1.000
_cell.length_c   1.000
_cell.angle_alpha   90.00
_cell.angle_beta   90.00
_cell.angle_gamma   90.00
#
_symmetry.space_group_name_H-M   'P 1'
#
loop_
_entity.id
_entity.type
_entity.pdbx_description
1 polymer ?
#
loop_
_entity_poly.entity_id
_entity_poly.type
_entity_poly.pdbx_seq_one_letter_code
_entity_poly.pdbx_strand_id
1 'polypeptide(L)'
;MNTDELVNIIKNVANEQDYEVTDGNRKFEVFIDRHNAVAFEVFANTSSGYIQIHQWEESLNGYGRGVYSLRNYTDVVHFCNIMTASANIRARRREQ
;
A
#
# COMPACT_ATOMS: atom_id res chain seq x y z
N MET A 1 -1.19 15.02 13.50
CA MET A 1 -0.76 13.69 13.03
C MET A 1 0.45 13.91 12.16
N ASN A 2 1.57 13.24 12.46
CA ASN A 2 2.74 13.31 11.62
C ASN A 2 2.58 12.33 10.45
N THR A 3 2.13 12.82 9.30
CA THR A 3 1.91 11.98 8.11
C THR A 3 3.18 11.27 7.68
N ASP A 4 4.35 11.86 7.89
CA ASP A 4 5.62 11.25 7.51
C ASP A 4 5.95 10.04 8.38
N GLU A 5 5.61 10.06 9.68
CA GLU A 5 5.71 8.88 10.56
C GLU A 5 4.80 7.74 10.10
N LEU A 6 3.56 8.06 9.72
CA LEU A 6 2.60 7.08 9.24
C LEU A 6 3.03 6.43 7.92
N VAL A 7 3.59 7.23 7.00
CA VAL A 7 4.18 6.72 5.76
C VAL A 7 5.34 5.78 6.07
N ASN A 8 6.19 6.11 7.04
CA ASN A 8 7.31 5.24 7.43
C ASN A 8 6.82 3.91 8.01
N ILE A 9 5.74 3.90 8.80
CA ILE A 9 5.12 2.65 9.28
C ILE A 9 4.67 1.78 8.10
N ILE A 10 3.99 2.37 7.11
CA ILE A 10 3.54 1.64 5.91
C ILE A 10 4.73 1.04 5.16
N LYS A 11 5.80 1.82 4.93
CA LYS A 11 7.00 1.36 4.23
C LYS A 11 7.72 0.23 5.00
N ASN A 12 7.84 0.35 6.31
CA ASN A 12 8.47 -0.67 7.13
C ASN A 12 7.70 -2.00 7.06
N VAL A 13 6.38 -1.96 7.22
CA VAL A 13 5.55 -3.16 7.10
C VAL A 13 5.60 -3.74 5.69
N ALA A 14 5.57 -2.90 4.65
CA ALA A 14 5.69 -3.34 3.26
C ALA A 14 7.00 -4.13 3.07
N ASN A 15 8.14 -3.57 3.51
CA ASN A 15 9.45 -4.23 3.43
C ASN A 15 9.49 -5.55 4.24
N GLU A 16 8.90 -5.59 5.43
CA GLU A 16 8.81 -6.81 6.25
C GLU A 16 7.95 -7.92 5.62
N GLN A 17 7.03 -7.55 4.71
CA GLN A 17 6.14 -8.48 4.01
C GLN A 17 6.58 -8.76 2.57
N ASP A 18 7.85 -8.47 2.24
CA ASP A 18 8.48 -8.67 0.93
C ASP A 18 7.78 -7.91 -0.22
N TYR A 19 7.15 -6.76 0.07
CA TYR A 19 6.73 -5.83 -0.98
C TYR A 19 7.93 -5.06 -1.51
N GLU A 20 7.95 -4.84 -2.82
CA GLU A 20 8.76 -3.79 -3.43
C GLU A 20 8.10 -2.43 -3.18
N VAL A 21 8.90 -1.43 -2.80
CA VAL A 21 8.46 -0.05 -2.57
C VAL A 21 9.17 0.87 -3.57
N THR A 22 8.43 1.65 -4.35
CA THR A 22 9.04 2.58 -5.32
C THR A 22 9.57 3.85 -4.64
N ASP A 23 10.47 4.55 -5.35
CA ASP A 23 11.00 5.82 -4.89
C ASP A 23 9.90 6.89 -4.80
N GLY A 24 9.85 7.56 -3.65
CA GLY A 24 8.90 8.63 -3.40
C GLY A 24 8.62 8.84 -1.92
N ASN A 25 8.69 10.09 -1.46
CA ASN A 25 8.50 10.39 -0.04
C ASN A 25 7.03 10.34 0.38
N ARG A 26 6.11 10.76 -0.50
CA ARG A 26 4.69 10.91 -0.19
C ARG A 26 3.76 10.41 -1.29
N LYS A 27 4.31 9.99 -2.43
CA LYS A 27 3.60 9.27 -3.46
C LYS A 27 4.50 8.14 -3.90
N PHE A 28 4.09 6.90 -3.64
CA PHE A 28 4.88 5.71 -3.94
C PHE A 28 3.97 4.51 -4.09
N GLU A 29 4.50 3.44 -4.65
CA GLU A 29 3.80 2.19 -4.89
C GLU A 29 4.37 1.12 -3.96
N VAL A 30 3.51 0.20 -3.54
CA VAL A 30 3.89 -1.02 -2.82
C VAL A 30 3.29 -2.20 -3.56
N PHE A 31 4.12 -3.14 -4.01
CA PHE A 31 3.62 -4.28 -4.77
C PHE A 31 4.41 -5.58 -4.55
N ILE A 32 3.77 -6.71 -4.85
CA ILE A 32 4.43 -8.02 -4.97
C ILE A 32 4.16 -8.56 -6.37
N ASP A 33 5.20 -9.09 -7.03
CA ASP A 33 5.12 -9.69 -8.36
C ASP A 33 4.50 -8.75 -9.42
N ARG A 34 4.80 -7.44 -9.32
CA ARG A 34 4.38 -6.29 -10.17
C ARG A 34 2.93 -6.33 -10.67
N HIS A 35 2.09 -5.37 -10.25
CA HIS A 35 0.77 -5.02 -10.83
C HIS A 35 -0.27 -6.15 -11.04
N ASN A 36 0.08 -7.43 -10.84
CA ASN A 36 -0.73 -8.58 -11.25
C ASN A 36 -1.33 -9.35 -10.06
N ALA A 37 -0.83 -9.13 -8.84
CA ALA A 37 -1.30 -9.84 -7.65
C ALA A 37 -1.78 -8.88 -6.56
N VAL A 38 -0.85 -8.13 -5.97
CA VAL A 38 -1.16 -7.18 -4.90
C VAL A 38 -0.33 -5.94 -5.12
N ALA A 39 -0.98 -4.83 -5.46
CA ALA A 39 -0.33 -3.55 -5.72
C ALA A 39 -1.20 -2.40 -5.22
N PHE A 40 -0.59 -1.50 -4.45
CA PHE A 40 -1.23 -0.30 -3.93
C PHE A 40 -0.38 0.94 -4.23
N GLU A 41 -1.02 2.04 -4.62
CA GLU A 41 -0.40 3.36 -4.63
C GLU A 41 -0.79 4.08 -3.34
N VAL A 42 0.23 4.58 -2.64
CA VAL A 42 0.10 5.35 -1.40
C VAL A 42 0.32 6.81 -1.74
N PHE A 43 -0.68 7.65 -1.47
CA PHE A 43 -0.61 9.08 -1.69
C PHE A 43 -0.92 9.87 -0.42
N ALA A 44 0.14 10.34 0.23
CA ALA A 44 0.13 11.12 1.45
C ALA A 44 0.14 12.63 1.14
N ASN A 45 -0.99 13.16 0.69
CA ASN A 45 -1.10 14.58 0.37
C ASN A 45 -1.22 15.45 1.63
N THR A 46 -0.30 16.41 1.79
CA THR A 46 -0.28 17.34 2.91
C THR A 46 -1.48 18.28 2.99
N SER A 47 -2.15 18.58 1.88
CA SER A 47 -3.31 19.47 1.90
C SER A 47 -4.59 18.76 2.35
N SER A 48 -4.62 17.43 2.27
CA SER A 48 -5.83 16.64 2.47
C SER A 48 -6.03 16.21 3.94
N GLY A 49 -4.93 16.12 4.71
CA GLY A 49 -4.97 15.70 6.11
C GLY A 49 -5.13 14.18 6.33
N TYR A 50 -5.01 13.37 5.27
CA TYR A 50 -5.09 11.90 5.32
C TYR A 50 -4.24 11.28 4.20
N ILE A 51 -3.95 9.99 4.33
CA ILE A 51 -3.26 9.19 3.30
C ILE A 51 -4.30 8.48 2.45
N GLN A 52 -4.20 8.63 1.13
CA GLN A 52 -5.02 7.90 0.16
C GLN A 52 -4.32 6.62 -0.24
N ILE A 53 -5.07 5.52 -0.26
CA ILE A 53 -4.62 4.25 -0.82
C ILE A 53 -5.44 3.98 -2.07
N HIS A 54 -4.76 3.71 -3.17
CA HIS A 54 -5.36 3.30 -4.43
C HIS A 54 -4.94 1.87 -4.72
N GLN A 55 -5.81 1.09 -5.34
CA GLN A 55 -5.51 -0.27 -5.77
C GLN A 55 -5.27 -0.28 -7.27
N TRP A 56 -4.35 -1.13 -7.73
CA TRP A 56 -4.17 -1.38 -9.15
C TRP A 56 -5.41 -2.04 -9.73
N GLU A 57 -5.90 -1.51 -10.86
CA GLU A 57 -7.05 -2.02 -11.60
C GLU A 57 -6.60 -2.39 -13.03
N GLU A 58 -6.67 -3.67 -13.37
CA GLU A 58 -6.27 -4.17 -14.71
C GLU A 58 -7.06 -3.50 -15.84
N SER A 59 -8.37 -3.25 -15.62
CA SER A 59 -9.23 -2.58 -16.60
C SER A 59 -8.81 -1.14 -16.91
N LEU A 60 -8.06 -0.50 -16.01
CA LEU A 60 -7.53 0.84 -16.19
C LEU A 60 -6.05 0.82 -16.61
N ASN A 61 -5.40 -0.35 -16.54
CA ASN A 61 -3.95 -0.49 -16.62
C ASN A 61 -3.25 0.56 -15.72
N GLY A 62 -3.74 0.71 -14.50
CA GLY A 62 -3.37 1.81 -13.62
C GLY A 62 -4.02 1.73 -12.24
N TYR A 63 -3.67 2.70 -11.38
CA TYR A 63 -4.30 2.87 -10.08
C TYR A 63 -5.65 3.58 -10.22
N GLY A 64 -6.70 2.94 -9.70
CA GLY A 64 -8.06 3.47 -9.76
C GLY A 64 -8.35 4.54 -8.71
N ARG A 65 -9.61 4.65 -8.32
CA ARG A 65 -10.03 5.60 -7.28
C ARG A 65 -9.43 5.21 -5.92
N GLY A 66 -9.32 6.19 -5.02
CA GLY A 66 -8.91 5.93 -3.63
C GLY A 66 -9.89 4.97 -2.96
N VAL A 67 -9.39 3.81 -2.52
CA VAL A 67 -10.16 2.76 -1.85
C VAL A 67 -10.14 2.92 -0.32
N TYR A 68 -9.06 3.48 0.23
CA TYR A 68 -8.94 3.77 1.66
C TYR A 68 -8.47 5.20 1.91
N SER A 69 -8.91 5.77 3.03
CA SER A 69 -8.50 7.09 3.52
C SER A 69 -8.02 6.95 4.96
N LEU A 70 -6.71 6.93 5.17
CA LEU A 70 -6.10 6.69 6.47
C LEU A 70 -5.92 8.02 7.20
N ARG A 71 -6.67 8.21 8.29
CA ARG A 71 -6.78 9.49 9.02
C ARG A 71 -6.08 9.48 10.36
N ASN A 72 -5.66 8.31 10.83
CA ASN A 72 -5.02 8.11 12.14
C ASN A 72 -4.17 6.82 12.15
N TYR A 73 -3.48 6.56 13.26
CA TYR A 73 -2.66 5.37 13.44
C TYR A 73 -3.46 4.06 13.32
N THR A 74 -4.69 4.02 13.84
CA THR A 74 -5.54 2.83 13.77
C THR A 74 -5.88 2.46 12.33
N ASP A 75 -6.20 3.45 11.49
CA ASP A 75 -6.45 3.23 10.07
C ASP A 75 -5.19 2.69 9.37
N VAL A 76 -4.02 3.24 9.71
CA VAL A 76 -2.74 2.74 9.19
C VAL A 76 -2.47 1.30 9.61
N VAL A 77 -2.71 0.95 10.88
CA VAL A 77 -2.59 -0.43 11.36
C VAL A 77 -3.55 -1.36 10.62
N HIS A 78 -4.78 -0.94 10.36
CA HIS A 78 -5.73 -1.73 9.55
C HIS A 78 -5.22 -1.93 8.13
N PHE A 79 -4.67 -0.90 7.49
CA PHE A 79 -4.08 -1.04 6.16
C PHE A 79 -2.85 -1.96 6.18
N CYS A 80 -1.98 -1.85 7.17
CA CYS A 80 -0.87 -2.78 7.37
C CYS A 80 -1.35 -4.23 7.50
N ASN A 81 -2.42 -4.49 8.25
CA ASN A 81 -3.02 -5.82 8.35
C ASN A 81 -3.55 -6.32 6.99
N ILE A 82 -4.10 -5.44 6.15
CA ILE A 82 -4.51 -5.79 4.78
C ILE A 82 -3.29 -6.20 3.95
N MET A 83 -2.19 -5.45 4.02
CA MET A 83 -0.94 -5.80 3.32
C MET A 83 -0.41 -7.15 3.79
N THR A 84 -0.28 -7.36 5.10
CA THR A 84 0.16 -8.63 5.69
C THR A 84 -0.73 -9.79 5.27
N ALA A 85 -2.05 -9.63 5.36
CA ALA A 85 -2.98 -10.66 4.92
C ALA A 85 -2.82 -10.97 3.43
N SER A 86 -2.79 -9.92 2.59
CA SER A 86 -2.66 -10.06 1.14
C SER A 86 -1.36 -10.75 0.74
N ALA A 87 -0.23 -10.39 1.35
CA ALA A 87 1.05 -11.05 1.11
C ALA A 87 0.99 -12.56 1.42
N ASN A 88 0.37 -12.92 2.54
CA ASN A 88 0.32 -14.31 3.03
C ASN A 88 -0.67 -15.20 2.28
N ILE A 89 -1.81 -14.64 1.84
CA ILE A 89 -2.90 -15.40 1.23
C ILE A 89 -3.01 -15.23 -0.29
N ARG A 90 -2.13 -14.42 -0.92
CA ARG A 90 -2.13 -14.26 -2.38
C ARG A 90 -1.98 -15.61 -3.07
N ALA A 91 -2.55 -15.71 -4.26
CA ALA A 91 -2.32 -16.87 -5.12
C ALA A 91 -0.82 -16.98 -5.44
N ARG A 92 -0.18 -18.03 -4.93
CA ARG A 92 1.20 -18.40 -5.28
C ARG A 92 1.16 -19.74 -6.00
N ARG A 93 2.02 -19.92 -7.01
CA ARG A 93 2.29 -21.28 -7.52
C ARG A 93 2.94 -22.05 -6.38
N ARG A 94 2.44 -23.25 -6.06
CA ARG A 94 3.19 -24.16 -5.17
C ARG A 94 4.51 -24.44 -5.88
N GLU A 95 5.62 -24.06 -5.26
CA GLU A 95 6.92 -24.59 -5.64
C GLU A 95 6.80 -26.12 -5.54
N GLN A 96 7.11 -26.82 -6.64
CA GLN A 96 7.13 -28.28 -6.69
C GLN A 96 8.37 -28.80 -6.00
#